data_AF-A0A7K4AJ14-F1
#
_entry.id   AF-A0A7K4AJ14-F1
#
_cell.length_a   1.000
_cell.length_b   1.000
_cell.length_c   1.000
_cell.angle_alpha   90.00
_cell.angle_beta   90.00
_cell.angle_gamma   90.00
#
_symmetry.space_group_name_H-M   'P 1'
#
loop_
_entity.id
_entity.type
_entity.pdbx_description
1 polymer ?
#
loop_
_entity_poly.entity_id
_entity_poly.type
_entity_poly.pdbx_seq_one_letter_code
_entity_poly.pdbx_strand_id
1 'polypeptide(L)'
;GVASASLPGSLTPIEKDGLIFIWEEEKAARDIYSSLYEKNNLTIFLDLTRSEESHMDQAKAVIDKYGLVLPADVPGVFENQTLQDIHDRLLAEGLESDEQALKVAAEFEEISIMDLEAELAAAENEDVRTMYQGLLAGSRKHLRSYVADLKEQGIEYEPRHLLRSEFEETVRV
;
A
#
# COMPACT_ATOMS: atom_id res chain seq x y z
N GLY A 1 17.94 -6.23 -28.32
CA GLY A 1 17.86 -7.50 -27.57
C GLY A 1 16.42 -7.94 -27.59
N VAL A 2 16.16 -9.22 -27.83
CA VAL A 2 14.79 -9.75 -27.95
C VAL A 2 14.08 -9.65 -26.60
N ALA A 3 12.96 -8.93 -26.55
CA ALA A 3 12.02 -9.03 -25.45
C ALA A 3 11.44 -10.45 -25.49
N SER A 4 11.77 -11.26 -24.49
CA SER A 4 11.11 -12.55 -24.30
C SER A 4 9.69 -12.28 -23.85
N ALA A 5 8.75 -12.34 -24.79
CA ALA A 5 7.34 -12.44 -24.46
C ALA A 5 7.12 -13.68 -23.58
N SER A 6 6.50 -13.47 -22.43
CA SER A 6 6.08 -14.53 -21.51
C SER A 6 5.15 -15.51 -22.24
N LEU A 7 5.17 -16.80 -21.87
CA LEU A 7 4.18 -17.75 -22.35
C LEU A 7 2.80 -17.33 -21.82
N PRO A 8 1.71 -17.52 -22.59
CA PRO A 8 0.36 -17.22 -22.10
C PRO A 8 0.11 -17.97 -20.79
N GLY A 9 -0.08 -17.21 -19.71
CA GLY A 9 -0.29 -17.72 -18.35
C GLY A 9 0.94 -17.77 -17.43
N SER A 10 2.15 -17.39 -17.88
CA SER A 10 3.30 -17.20 -16.99
C SER A 10 3.54 -15.73 -16.66
N LEU A 11 4.18 -15.46 -15.52
CA LEU A 11 4.60 -14.12 -15.14
C LEU A 11 5.89 -13.69 -15.85
N THR A 12 5.91 -12.46 -16.33
CA THR A 12 7.12 -11.73 -16.73
C THR A 12 8.02 -11.46 -15.51
N PRO A 13 9.33 -11.18 -15.70
CA PRO A 13 10.18 -10.76 -14.58
C PRO A 13 9.64 -9.52 -13.85
N ILE A 14 9.14 -8.53 -14.59
CA ILE A 14 8.58 -7.29 -14.01
C ILE A 14 7.39 -7.60 -13.10
N GLU A 15 6.46 -8.47 -13.53
CA GLU A 15 5.32 -8.86 -12.69
C GLU A 15 5.74 -9.64 -11.45
N LYS A 16 6.82 -10.42 -11.51
CA LYS A 16 7.33 -11.12 -10.32
C LYS A 16 7.88 -10.12 -9.31
N ASP A 17 8.70 -9.19 -9.78
CA ASP A 17 9.30 -8.16 -8.92
C ASP A 17 8.20 -7.26 -8.33
N GLY A 18 7.23 -6.85 -9.14
CA GLY A 18 6.07 -6.06 -8.72
C GLY A 18 5.19 -6.76 -7.68
N LEU A 19 4.92 -8.06 -7.85
CA LEU A 19 4.12 -8.82 -6.88
C LEU A 19 4.79 -8.86 -5.50
N ILE A 20 6.11 -9.07 -5.46
CA ILE A 20 6.87 -9.07 -4.20
C ILE A 20 6.90 -7.66 -3.60
N PHE A 21 7.11 -6.65 -4.45
CA PHE A 21 7.11 -5.25 -4.04
C PHE A 21 5.79 -4.83 -3.41
N ILE A 22 4.65 -5.09 -4.06
CA ILE A 22 3.33 -4.74 -3.52
C ILE A 22 3.06 -5.50 -2.22
N TRP A 23 3.44 -6.78 -2.11
CA TRP A 23 3.28 -7.49 -0.83
C TRP A 23 4.13 -6.88 0.31
N GLU A 24 5.37 -6.46 0.03
CA GLU A 24 6.19 -5.74 1.02
C GLU A 24 5.66 -4.33 1.33
N GLU A 25 5.02 -3.66 0.36
CA GLU A 25 4.40 -2.35 0.55
C GLU A 25 3.21 -2.43 1.52
N GLU A 26 2.28 -3.38 1.30
CA GLU A 26 1.15 -3.63 2.19
C GLU A 26 1.65 -4.02 3.61
N LYS A 27 2.74 -4.81 3.67
CA LYS A 27 3.42 -5.11 4.93
C LYS A 27 3.94 -3.84 5.62
N ALA A 28 4.51 -2.89 4.87
CA ALA A 28 5.01 -1.64 5.44
C ALA A 28 3.87 -0.81 6.07
N ALA A 29 2.72 -0.72 5.39
CA ALA A 29 1.52 -0.09 5.94
C ALA A 29 1.08 -0.77 7.25
N ARG A 30 0.93 -2.11 7.21
CA ARG A 30 0.54 -2.92 8.37
C ARG A 30 1.46 -2.71 9.56
N ASP A 31 2.77 -2.72 9.34
CA ASP A 31 3.79 -2.61 10.38
C ASP A 31 3.81 -1.20 11.01
N ILE A 32 3.61 -0.14 10.19
CA ILE A 32 3.40 1.23 10.68
C ILE A 32 2.16 1.27 11.58
N TYR A 33 1.01 0.78 11.10
CA TYR A 33 -0.25 0.87 11.85
C TYR A 33 -0.22 0.04 13.14
N SER A 34 0.43 -1.12 13.12
CA SER A 34 0.66 -1.92 14.33
C SER A 34 1.45 -1.12 15.37
N SER A 35 2.54 -0.48 14.95
CA SER A 35 3.39 0.34 15.82
C SER A 35 2.68 1.58 16.34
N LEU A 36 1.87 2.23 15.51
CA LEU A 36 1.05 3.39 15.92
C LEU A 36 -0.04 2.99 16.91
N TYR A 37 -0.69 1.84 16.70
CA TYR A 37 -1.66 1.29 17.66
C TYR A 37 -1.02 1.02 19.02
N GLU A 38 0.16 0.40 19.06
CA GLU A 38 0.90 0.18 20.30
C GLU A 38 1.24 1.51 21.02
N LYS A 39 1.49 2.57 20.26
CA LYS A 39 1.83 3.89 20.79
C LYS A 39 0.64 4.63 21.38
N ASN A 40 -0.47 4.71 20.66
CA ASN A 40 -1.59 5.60 20.99
C ASN A 40 -2.89 4.90 21.40
N ASN A 41 -2.99 3.57 21.18
CA ASN A 41 -4.16 2.75 21.46
C ASN A 41 -5.46 3.24 20.75
N LEU A 42 -5.32 3.92 19.61
CA LEU A 42 -6.45 4.37 18.80
C LEU A 42 -6.95 3.20 17.93
N THR A 43 -8.20 2.81 18.10
CA THR A 43 -8.78 1.62 17.45
C THR A 43 -8.76 1.68 15.94
N ILE A 44 -8.70 2.88 15.34
CA ILE A 44 -8.53 3.03 13.90
C ILE A 44 -7.30 2.26 13.40
N PHE A 45 -6.14 2.38 14.05
CA PHE A 45 -4.91 1.70 13.62
C PHE A 45 -4.99 0.17 13.76
N LEU A 46 -5.82 -0.34 14.67
CA LEU A 46 -6.10 -1.77 14.74
C LEU A 46 -6.92 -2.25 13.53
N ASP A 47 -7.90 -1.46 13.10
CA ASP A 47 -8.70 -1.77 11.92
C ASP A 47 -7.91 -1.61 10.63
N LEU A 48 -7.01 -0.62 10.56
CA LEU A 48 -6.06 -0.46 9.46
C LEU A 48 -5.11 -1.65 9.34
N THR A 49 -4.47 -2.05 10.45
CA THR A 49 -3.60 -3.24 10.48
C THR A 49 -4.30 -4.48 9.92
N ARG A 50 -5.58 -4.69 10.25
CA ARG A 50 -6.38 -5.81 9.73
C ARG A 50 -6.69 -5.69 8.24
N SER A 51 -6.89 -4.46 7.77
CA SER A 51 -7.13 -4.20 6.36
C SER A 51 -5.89 -4.53 5.53
N GLU A 52 -4.72 -4.10 5.97
CA GLU A 52 -3.47 -4.35 5.26
C GLU A 52 -3.05 -5.82 5.32
N GLU A 53 -3.33 -6.53 6.42
CA GLU A 53 -3.16 -7.99 6.45
C GLU A 53 -4.04 -8.68 5.40
N SER A 54 -5.27 -8.19 5.19
CA SER A 54 -6.15 -8.70 4.14
C SER A 54 -5.64 -8.37 2.73
N HIS A 55 -4.94 -7.25 2.53
CA HIS A 55 -4.28 -6.93 1.26
C HIS A 55 -3.07 -7.85 1.03
N MET A 56 -2.25 -8.05 2.04
CA MET A 56 -1.13 -9.00 2.01
C MET A 56 -1.60 -10.42 1.67
N ASP A 57 -2.71 -10.89 2.26
CA ASP A 57 -3.30 -12.19 1.95
C ASP A 57 -3.76 -12.32 0.48
N GLN A 58 -4.33 -11.24 -0.08
CA GLN A 58 -4.74 -11.21 -1.49
C GLN A 58 -3.54 -11.27 -2.44
N ALA A 59 -2.49 -10.49 -2.18
CA ALA A 59 -1.25 -10.54 -2.94
C ALA A 59 -0.58 -11.91 -2.81
N LYS A 60 -0.51 -12.45 -1.58
CA LYS A 60 0.04 -13.77 -1.28
C LYS A 60 -0.67 -14.88 -2.05
N ALA A 61 -1.99 -14.84 -2.19
CA ALA A 61 -2.73 -15.85 -2.95
C ALA A 61 -2.29 -15.92 -4.42
N VAL A 62 -1.99 -14.78 -5.05
CA VAL A 62 -1.45 -14.73 -6.42
C VAL A 62 0.00 -15.20 -6.46
N ILE A 63 0.83 -14.74 -5.51
CA ILE A 63 2.24 -15.12 -5.38
C ILE A 63 2.40 -16.64 -5.22
N ASP A 64 1.60 -17.25 -4.35
CA ASP A 64 1.57 -18.70 -4.11
C ASP A 64 1.11 -19.47 -5.37
N LYS A 65 0.09 -18.96 -6.09
CA LYS A 65 -0.39 -19.55 -7.35
C LYS A 65 0.72 -19.66 -8.39
N TYR A 66 1.65 -18.71 -8.41
CA TYR A 66 2.79 -18.69 -9.33
C TYR A 66 4.09 -19.27 -8.74
N GLY A 67 4.05 -19.79 -7.51
CA GLY A 67 5.18 -20.45 -6.86
C GLY A 67 6.36 -19.51 -6.58
N LEU A 68 6.08 -18.22 -6.35
CA LEU A 68 7.08 -17.24 -5.93
C LEU A 68 7.35 -17.38 -4.42
N VAL A 69 8.54 -16.95 -4.00
CA VAL A 69 8.96 -16.96 -2.60
C VAL A 69 8.84 -15.55 -2.06
N LEU A 70 8.13 -15.40 -0.94
CA LEU A 70 8.07 -14.13 -0.21
C LEU A 70 9.31 -13.93 0.67
N PRO A 71 9.72 -12.67 0.87
CA PRO A 71 10.61 -12.29 1.97
C PRO A 71 10.06 -12.75 3.33
N ALA A 72 10.94 -12.75 4.34
CA ALA A 72 10.52 -13.07 5.71
C ALA A 72 9.61 -11.97 6.26
N ASP A 73 8.47 -12.37 6.83
CA ASP A 73 7.56 -11.43 7.49
C ASP A 73 8.06 -11.04 8.90
N VAL A 74 9.10 -10.22 8.93
CA VAL A 74 9.68 -9.66 10.16
C VAL A 74 9.25 -8.20 10.27
N PRO A 75 8.56 -7.80 11.36
CA PRO A 75 8.07 -6.42 11.51
C PRO A 75 9.17 -5.38 11.34
N GLY A 76 8.91 -4.37 10.50
CA GLY A 76 9.80 -3.25 10.24
C GLY A 76 11.09 -3.59 9.46
N VAL A 77 11.19 -4.81 8.92
CA VAL A 77 12.32 -5.24 8.07
C VAL A 77 11.80 -5.49 6.64
N PHE A 78 12.48 -4.91 5.66
CA PHE A 78 12.12 -5.02 4.23
C PHE A 78 13.36 -5.34 3.39
N GLU A 79 13.21 -6.14 2.33
CA GLU A 79 14.25 -6.38 1.33
C GLU A 79 14.38 -5.18 0.39
N ASN A 80 13.27 -4.52 0.07
CA ASN A 80 13.27 -3.28 -0.70
C ASN A 80 13.69 -2.07 0.16
N GLN A 81 14.86 -1.49 -0.14
CA GLN A 81 15.38 -0.34 0.62
C GLN A 81 14.51 0.91 0.50
N THR A 82 13.82 1.13 -0.62
CA THR A 82 12.90 2.26 -0.76
C THR A 82 11.72 2.11 0.21
N LEU A 83 11.17 0.90 0.35
CA LEU A 83 10.10 0.63 1.31
C LEU A 83 10.60 0.74 2.76
N GLN A 84 11.83 0.31 3.06
CA GLN A 84 12.43 0.54 4.36
C GLN A 84 12.52 2.04 4.68
N ASP A 85 12.99 2.86 3.74
CA ASP A 85 13.12 4.30 3.94
C ASP A 85 11.75 4.99 4.09
N ILE A 86 10.74 4.57 3.32
CA ILE A 86 9.35 5.04 3.44
C ILE A 86 8.79 4.66 4.81
N HIS A 87 8.92 3.38 5.21
CA HIS A 87 8.46 2.88 6.49
C HIS A 87 9.06 3.68 7.65
N ASP A 88 10.38 3.79 7.69
CA ASP A 88 11.08 4.43 8.80
C ASP A 88 10.74 5.91 8.92
N ARG A 89 10.61 6.61 7.79
CA ARG A 89 10.19 8.02 7.76
C ARG A 89 8.76 8.18 8.26
N LEU A 90 7.82 7.42 7.68
CA LEU A 90 6.40 7.55 8.02
C LEU A 90 6.11 7.13 9.46
N LEU A 91 6.78 6.09 9.96
CA LEU A 91 6.69 5.71 11.35
C LEU A 91 7.21 6.83 12.26
N ALA A 92 8.37 7.41 11.95
CA ALA A 92 8.91 8.52 12.73
C ALA A 92 7.96 9.73 12.76
N GLU A 93 7.39 10.13 11.61
CA GLU A 93 6.40 11.21 11.52
C GLU A 93 5.13 10.86 12.32
N GLY A 94 4.60 9.65 12.16
CA GLY A 94 3.37 9.22 12.83
C GLY A 94 3.50 9.13 14.35
N LEU A 95 4.71 8.89 14.86
CA LEU A 95 4.98 8.84 16.30
C LEU A 95 5.04 10.23 16.96
N GLU A 96 5.04 11.33 16.19
CA GLU A 96 5.09 12.69 16.72
C GLU A 96 3.81 13.09 17.45
N SER A 97 2.64 12.74 16.91
CA SER A 97 1.32 13.01 17.51
C SER A 97 0.22 12.20 16.83
N ASP A 98 -0.94 12.09 17.48
CA ASP A 98 -2.11 11.40 16.91
C ASP A 98 -2.57 12.03 15.60
N GLU A 99 -2.46 13.36 15.46
CA GLU A 99 -2.75 14.06 14.20
C GLU A 99 -1.81 13.60 13.08
N GLN A 100 -0.50 13.51 13.36
CA GLN A 100 0.48 13.07 12.38
C GLN A 100 0.30 11.59 12.03
N ALA A 101 -0.05 10.75 13.01
CA ALA A 101 -0.37 9.35 12.79
C ALA A 101 -1.52 9.17 11.78
N LEU A 102 -2.59 9.96 11.91
CA LEU A 102 -3.72 9.92 10.98
C LEU A 102 -3.35 10.46 9.59
N LYS A 103 -2.50 11.49 9.52
CA LYS A 103 -1.99 12.02 8.25
C LYS A 103 -1.09 11.02 7.52
N VAL A 104 -0.27 10.28 8.26
CA VAL A 104 0.57 9.21 7.70
C VAL A 104 -0.26 8.11 7.05
N ALA A 105 -1.40 7.74 7.63
CA ALA A 105 -2.31 6.77 6.99
C ALA A 105 -2.84 7.28 5.64
N ALA A 106 -3.23 8.56 5.55
CA ALA A 106 -3.63 9.16 4.28
C ALA A 106 -2.46 9.26 3.27
N GLU A 107 -1.26 9.60 3.73
CA GLU A 107 -0.07 9.66 2.87
C GLU A 107 0.30 8.29 2.31
N PHE A 108 0.20 7.23 3.12
CA PHE A 108 0.51 5.89 2.67
C PHE A 108 -0.42 5.46 1.52
N GLU A 109 -1.72 5.77 1.62
CA GLU A 109 -2.66 5.44 0.54
C GLU A 109 -2.38 6.19 -0.77
N GLU A 110 -1.83 7.41 -0.71
CA GLU A 110 -1.37 8.09 -1.92
C GLU A 110 -0.21 7.34 -2.59
N ILE A 111 0.75 6.84 -1.80
CA ILE A 111 1.89 6.05 -2.28
C ILE A 111 1.37 4.76 -2.92
N SER A 112 0.52 4.01 -2.22
CA SER A 112 -0.05 2.76 -2.73
C SER A 112 -0.85 2.97 -4.02
N ILE A 113 -1.62 4.05 -4.14
CA ILE A 113 -2.34 4.36 -5.39
C ILE A 113 -1.35 4.54 -6.55
N MET A 114 -0.30 5.33 -6.36
CA MET A 114 0.70 5.59 -7.41
C MET A 114 1.42 4.32 -7.84
N ASP A 115 1.84 3.52 -6.86
CA ASP A 115 2.62 2.32 -7.08
C ASP A 115 1.77 1.21 -7.72
N LEU A 116 0.52 1.01 -7.25
CA LEU A 116 -0.43 0.09 -7.88
C LEU A 116 -0.81 0.50 -9.30
N GLU A 117 -0.93 1.79 -9.61
CA GLU A 117 -1.17 2.27 -10.97
C GLU A 117 0.02 2.00 -11.90
N ALA A 118 1.25 2.21 -11.41
CA ALA A 118 2.47 1.91 -12.16
C ALA A 118 2.60 0.41 -12.45
N GLU A 119 2.37 -0.43 -11.44
CA GLU A 119 2.41 -1.89 -11.56
C GLU A 119 1.30 -2.43 -12.46
N LEU A 120 0.08 -1.88 -12.36
CA LEU A 120 -1.04 -2.25 -13.22
C LEU A 120 -0.82 -1.87 -14.70
N ALA A 121 -0.08 -0.79 -14.96
CA ALA A 121 0.28 -0.38 -16.32
C ALA A 121 1.33 -1.32 -16.94
N ALA A 122 2.17 -1.95 -16.12
CA ALA A 122 3.20 -2.90 -16.55
C ALA A 122 2.69 -4.36 -16.62
N ALA A 123 1.62 -4.70 -15.91
CA ALA A 123 1.10 -6.06 -15.84
C ALA A 123 0.30 -6.47 -17.10
N GLU A 124 0.59 -7.66 -17.62
CA GLU A 124 -0.10 -8.30 -18.75
C GLU A 124 -0.96 -9.49 -18.29
N ASN A 125 -0.60 -10.12 -17.17
CA ASN A 125 -1.27 -11.27 -16.62
C ASN A 125 -2.57 -10.90 -15.92
N GLU A 126 -3.69 -11.49 -16.36
CA GLU A 126 -5.03 -11.17 -15.84
C GLU A 126 -5.22 -11.43 -14.33
N ASP A 127 -4.56 -12.43 -13.76
CA ASP A 127 -4.65 -12.69 -12.31
C ASP A 127 -3.97 -11.56 -11.52
N VAL A 128 -2.80 -11.11 -11.98
CA VAL A 128 -2.06 -9.98 -11.38
C VAL A 128 -2.85 -8.69 -11.53
N ARG A 129 -3.34 -8.41 -12.74
CA ARG A 129 -4.14 -7.21 -13.02
C ARG A 129 -5.41 -7.14 -12.16
N THR A 130 -6.10 -8.26 -12.01
CA THR A 130 -7.31 -8.34 -11.17
C THR A 130 -7.00 -8.04 -9.71
N MET A 131 -5.89 -8.58 -9.19
CA MET A 131 -5.46 -8.33 -7.82
C MET A 131 -5.07 -6.86 -7.60
N TYR A 132 -4.23 -6.28 -8.46
CA TYR A 132 -3.87 -4.85 -8.37
C TYR A 132 -5.08 -3.93 -8.50
N GLN A 133 -6.04 -4.23 -9.37
CA GLN A 133 -7.29 -3.44 -9.46
C GLN A 133 -8.11 -3.50 -8.17
N GLY A 134 -8.13 -4.65 -7.50
CA GLY A 134 -8.79 -4.83 -6.21
C GLY A 134 -8.13 -3.99 -5.11
N LEU A 135 -6.81 -4.07 -4.99
CA LEU A 135 -6.04 -3.29 -4.03
C LEU A 135 -6.17 -1.79 -4.31
N LEU A 136 -6.04 -1.36 -5.56
CA LEU A 136 -6.17 0.06 -5.95
C LEU A 136 -7.54 0.63 -5.60
N ALA A 137 -8.61 -0.16 -5.76
CA ALA A 137 -9.94 0.24 -5.33
C ALA A 137 -10.04 0.33 -3.80
N GLY A 138 -9.36 -0.56 -3.07
CA GLY A 138 -9.16 -0.50 -1.62
C GLY A 138 -8.48 0.79 -1.19
N SER A 139 -7.29 1.08 -1.73
CA SER A 139 -6.50 2.26 -1.37
C SER A 139 -7.21 3.57 -1.65
N ARG A 140 -7.88 3.69 -2.81
CA ARG A 140 -8.72 4.87 -3.12
C ARG A 140 -9.86 5.05 -2.12
N LYS A 141 -10.47 3.95 -1.67
CA LYS A 141 -11.54 3.99 -0.67
C LYS A 141 -10.98 4.39 0.70
N HIS A 142 -9.84 3.85 1.09
CA HIS A 142 -9.16 4.20 2.33
C HIS A 142 -8.78 5.68 2.36
N LEU A 143 -8.09 6.18 1.32
CA LEU A 143 -7.74 7.60 1.21
C LEU A 143 -8.96 8.51 1.40
N ARG A 144 -10.09 8.17 0.75
CA ARG A 144 -11.36 8.88 0.96
C ARG A 144 -11.80 8.91 2.39
N SER A 145 -11.86 7.73 3.01
CA SER A 145 -12.34 7.58 4.38
C SER A 145 -11.44 8.34 5.34
N TYR A 146 -10.12 8.22 5.24
CA TYR A 146 -9.19 8.89 6.16
C TYR A 146 -9.23 10.40 6.01
N VAL A 147 -9.28 10.92 4.78
CA VAL A 147 -9.41 12.37 4.55
C VAL A 147 -10.74 12.90 5.07
N ALA A 148 -11.83 12.14 4.94
CA ALA A 148 -13.12 12.52 5.51
C ALA A 148 -13.08 12.53 7.05
N ASP A 149 -12.50 11.51 7.68
CA ASP A 149 -12.38 11.38 9.14
C ASP A 149 -11.45 12.46 9.73
N LEU A 150 -10.35 12.78 9.05
CA LEU A 150 -9.45 13.89 9.39
C LEU A 150 -10.22 15.23 9.39
N LYS A 151 -10.99 15.46 8.32
CA LYS A 151 -11.80 16.69 8.18
C LYS A 151 -12.87 16.80 9.26
N GLU A 152 -13.52 15.71 9.64
CA GLU A 152 -14.50 15.69 10.75
C GLU A 152 -13.85 16.09 12.09
N GLN A 153 -12.59 15.72 12.28
CA GLN A 153 -11.79 16.10 13.45
C GLN A 153 -11.21 17.52 13.36
N GLY A 154 -11.50 18.26 12.28
CA GLY A 154 -10.96 19.60 12.05
C GLY A 154 -9.49 19.61 11.63
N ILE A 155 -8.97 18.46 11.19
CA ILE A 155 -7.60 18.31 10.68
C ILE A 155 -7.65 18.43 9.16
N GLU A 156 -6.93 19.40 8.61
CA GLU A 156 -6.77 19.53 7.16
C GLU A 156 -5.65 18.61 6.66
N TYR A 157 -5.92 17.92 5.55
CA TYR A 157 -4.97 17.10 4.81
C TYR A 157 -4.81 17.66 3.40
N GLU A 158 -3.57 17.84 2.97
CA GLU A 158 -3.21 18.25 1.61
C GLU A 158 -2.38 17.12 0.98
N PRO A 159 -2.61 16.79 -0.31
CA PRO A 159 -1.91 15.70 -0.97
C PRO A 159 -0.41 15.95 -1.00
N ARG A 160 0.36 14.90 -0.72
CA ARG A 160 1.83 14.95 -0.72
C ARG A 160 2.43 14.33 -1.98
N HIS A 161 1.75 13.36 -2.58
CA HIS A 161 2.28 12.57 -3.69
C HIS A 161 1.39 12.64 -4.92
N LEU A 162 0.07 12.46 -4.75
CA LEU A 162 -0.88 12.57 -5.85
C LEU A 162 -0.95 14.01 -6.38
N LEU A 163 -1.22 14.14 -7.67
CA LEU A 163 -1.57 15.44 -8.23
C LEU A 163 -2.84 15.95 -7.55
N ARG A 164 -2.88 17.25 -7.23
CA ARG A 164 -4.03 17.86 -6.54
C ARG A 164 -5.37 17.50 -7.19
N SER A 165 -5.47 17.54 -8.52
CA SER A 165 -6.69 17.19 -9.24
C SER A 165 -7.11 15.73 -9.07
N GLU A 166 -6.14 14.82 -9.04
CA GLU A 166 -6.36 13.39 -8.88
C GLU A 166 -6.74 13.04 -7.44
N PHE A 167 -6.06 13.66 -6.47
CA PHE A 167 -6.44 13.59 -5.07
C PHE A 167 -7.87 14.08 -4.88
N GLU A 168 -8.21 15.28 -5.39
CA GLU A 168 -9.56 15.87 -5.31
C GLU A 168 -10.63 14.99 -5.95
N GLU A 169 -10.32 14.34 -7.08
CA GLU A 169 -11.20 13.37 -7.70
C GLU A 169 -11.39 12.14 -6.82
N THR A 170 -10.29 11.57 -6.31
CA THR A 170 -10.31 10.38 -5.46
C THR A 170 -11.13 10.63 -4.20
N VAL A 171 -10.93 11.76 -3.51
CA VAL A 171 -11.61 12.05 -2.23
C VAL A 171 -13.08 12.46 -2.38
N ARG A 172 -13.53 12.77 -3.61
CA ARG A 172 -14.89 13.23 -3.89
C ARG A 172 -15.90 12.11 -4.16
N VAL A 173 -15.45 11.00 -4.76
CA VAL A 173 -16.29 9.95 -5.36
C VAL A 173 -16.51 8.78 -4.40
#